data_AF-A0AAU5ZCH7-F1
#
_entry.id   AF-A0AAU5ZCH7-F1
#
_cell.length_a   1.000
_cell.length_b   1.000
_cell.length_c   1.000
_cell.angle_alpha   90.00
_cell.angle_beta   90.00
_cell.angle_gamma   90.00
#
_symmetry.space_group_name_H-M   'P 1'
#
loop_
_entity.id
_entity.type
_entity.pdbx_description
1 polymer ?
#
loop_
_entity_poly.entity_id
_entity_poly.type
_entity_poly.pdbx_seq_one_letter_code
_entity_poly.pdbx_strand_id
1 'polypeptide(L)'
;MDTFNPEPDCCGCRFEQSAPAHHRRLVSLEAQPMMSLVELIEMAATWGEIEYGEAEPVIPPSEWIDFAEAHAWADGDRVFDALVALSSLVPRARTKAGAGAKPVPVLVPV
;
A
#
# COMPACT_ATOMS: atom_id res chain seq x y z
N MET A 1 -7.48 8.52 -39.37
CA MET A 1 -6.85 7.75 -38.28
C MET A 1 -7.59 8.13 -37.01
N ASP A 2 -8.64 7.40 -36.70
CA ASP A 2 -9.39 7.58 -35.46
C ASP A 2 -8.55 7.01 -34.32
N THR A 3 -8.06 7.90 -33.46
CA THR A 3 -7.41 7.53 -32.22
C THR A 3 -8.48 6.90 -31.34
N PHE A 4 -8.56 5.56 -31.35
CA PHE A 4 -9.35 4.80 -30.39
C PHE A 4 -8.74 5.10 -29.02
N ASN A 5 -9.34 6.06 -28.32
CA ASN A 5 -9.07 6.30 -26.91
C ASN A 5 -10.08 5.42 -26.17
N PRO A 6 -9.73 4.19 -25.76
CA PRO A 6 -10.62 3.46 -24.87
C PRO A 6 -10.71 4.32 -23.61
N GLU A 7 -11.87 4.91 -23.36
CA GLU A 7 -12.16 5.38 -22.01
C GLU A 7 -11.87 4.20 -21.09
N PRO A 8 -10.98 4.35 -20.09
CA PRO A 8 -10.67 3.24 -19.22
C PRO A 8 -11.98 2.78 -18.60
N ASP A 9 -12.31 1.49 -18.73
CA ASP A 9 -13.49 0.89 -18.13
C ASP A 9 -13.58 1.33 -16.67
N CYS A 10 -14.51 2.26 -16.38
CA CYS A 10 -14.71 2.77 -15.03
C CYS A 10 -15.27 1.61 -14.19
N CYS A 11 -14.50 1.17 -13.21
CA CYS A 11 -14.83 0.08 -12.30
C CYS A 11 -16.03 0.44 -11.38
N GLY A 12 -16.21 1.72 -11.07
CA GLY A 12 -17.26 2.26 -10.20
C GLY A 12 -17.08 1.96 -8.71
N CYS A 13 -16.00 1.28 -8.30
CA CYS A 13 -15.78 0.88 -6.91
C CYS A 13 -15.41 2.08 -6.00
N ARG A 14 -15.52 1.91 -4.68
CA ARG A 14 -15.20 2.97 -3.70
C ARG A 14 -13.79 3.53 -3.86
N PHE A 15 -12.85 2.67 -4.28
CA PHE A 15 -11.44 3.01 -4.42
C PHE A 15 -11.15 3.87 -5.65
N GLU A 16 -11.86 3.61 -6.76
CA GLU A 16 -11.78 4.47 -7.95
C GLU A 16 -12.34 5.86 -7.64
N GLN A 17 -13.44 5.93 -6.88
CA GLN A 17 -14.04 7.20 -6.49
C GLN A 17 -13.13 8.01 -5.55
N SER A 18 -12.42 7.34 -4.63
CA SER A 18 -11.55 8.02 -3.66
C SER A 18 -10.18 8.39 -4.22
N ALA A 19 -9.60 7.55 -5.08
CA ALA A 19 -8.24 7.68 -5.57
C ALA A 19 -8.11 7.10 -7.00
N PRO A 20 -8.70 7.74 -8.02
CA PRO A 20 -8.85 7.15 -9.36
C PRO A 20 -7.51 6.86 -10.03
N ALA A 21 -6.50 7.71 -9.84
CA ALA A 21 -5.18 7.49 -10.42
C ALA A 21 -4.46 6.30 -9.76
N HIS A 22 -4.49 6.23 -8.42
CA HIS A 22 -3.84 5.13 -7.70
C HIS A 22 -4.59 3.81 -7.90
N HIS A 23 -5.92 3.84 -7.99
CA HIS A 23 -6.75 2.68 -8.37
C HIS A 23 -6.27 2.07 -9.68
N ARG A 24 -6.12 2.87 -10.74
CA ARG A 24 -5.64 2.38 -12.04
C ARG A 24 -4.25 1.74 -11.96
N ARG A 25 -3.36 2.27 -11.13
CA ARG A 25 -2.03 1.68 -10.91
C ARG A 25 -2.11 0.31 -10.24
N LEU A 26 -2.97 0.17 -9.22
CA LEU A 26 -3.21 -1.12 -8.55
C LEU A 26 -3.86 -2.14 -9.49
N VAL A 27 -4.86 -1.74 -10.28
CA VAL A 27 -5.47 -2.63 -11.29
C VAL A 27 -4.46 -3.04 -12.37
N SER A 28 -3.53 -2.15 -12.73
CA SER A 28 -2.47 -2.46 -13.70
C SER A 28 -1.53 -3.58 -13.24
N LEU A 29 -1.54 -3.98 -11.97
CA LEU A 29 -0.75 -5.09 -11.45
C LEU A 29 -1.04 -6.42 -12.18
N GLU A 30 -2.28 -6.62 -12.65
CA GLU A 30 -2.64 -7.82 -13.40
C GLU A 30 -2.03 -7.82 -14.82
N ALA A 31 -2.11 -6.69 -15.52
CA ALA A 31 -1.66 -6.57 -16.91
C ALA A 31 -0.17 -6.26 -17.05
N GLN A 32 0.41 -5.56 -16.07
CA GLN A 32 1.76 -4.99 -16.11
C GLN A 32 2.49 -5.18 -14.77
N PRO A 33 2.63 -6.43 -14.29
CA PRO A 33 3.10 -6.71 -12.93
C PRO A 33 4.46 -6.10 -12.63
N MET A 34 5.43 -6.20 -13.54
CA MET A 34 6.79 -5.68 -13.31
C MET A 34 6.83 -4.16 -13.14
N MET A 35 6.02 -3.41 -13.89
CA MET A 35 6.00 -1.95 -13.82
C MET A 35 5.26 -1.48 -12.56
N SER A 36 4.09 -2.06 -12.29
CA SER A 36 3.30 -1.72 -11.11
C SER A 36 3.97 -2.14 -9.80
N LEU A 37 4.67 -3.27 -9.76
CA LEU A 37 5.32 -3.76 -8.53
C LEU A 37 6.39 -2.79 -8.02
N VAL A 38 7.21 -2.20 -8.89
CA VAL A 38 8.29 -1.29 -8.46
C VAL A 38 7.71 -0.10 -7.70
N GLU A 39 6.72 0.57 -8.27
CA GLU A 39 6.09 1.74 -7.64
C GLU A 39 5.40 1.37 -6.31
N LEU A 40 4.73 0.22 -6.25
CA LEU A 40 4.02 -0.23 -5.06
C LEU A 40 4.96 -0.70 -3.95
N ILE A 41 6.10 -1.33 -4.29
CA ILE A 41 7.15 -1.71 -3.33
C ILE A 41 7.72 -0.45 -2.68
N GLU A 42 8.08 0.55 -3.47
CA GLU A 42 8.62 1.82 -2.96
C GLU A 42 7.61 2.51 -2.04
N MET A 43 6.33 2.53 -2.43
CA MET A 43 5.27 3.09 -1.60
C MET A 43 5.10 2.35 -0.28
N ALA A 44 5.00 1.03 -0.31
CA ALA A 44 4.83 0.24 0.90
C ALA A 44 6.02 0.40 1.85
N ALA A 45 7.24 0.34 1.31
CA ALA A 45 8.48 0.43 2.08
C ALA A 45 8.67 1.79 2.76
N THR A 46 8.12 2.87 2.21
CA THR A 46 8.28 4.23 2.74
C THR A 46 7.00 4.82 3.34
N TRP A 47 5.92 4.02 3.44
CA TRP A 47 4.58 4.46 3.87
C TRP A 47 4.56 5.20 5.22
N GLY A 48 5.41 4.80 6.16
CA GLY A 48 5.53 5.43 7.48
C GLY A 48 6.64 6.48 7.59
N GLU A 49 7.34 6.76 6.48
CA GLU A 49 8.51 7.65 6.45
C GLU A 49 8.20 8.99 5.76
N ILE A 50 7.26 9.00 4.82
CA ILE A 50 6.85 10.20 4.08
C ILE A 50 5.32 10.38 4.07
N GLU A 51 4.89 11.61 3.84
CA GLU A 51 3.48 11.98 3.77
C GLU A 51 2.93 11.70 2.36
N TYR A 52 2.13 10.64 2.26
CA TYR A 52 1.39 10.31 1.05
C TYR A 52 0.01 10.96 1.03
N GLY A 53 -0.49 11.29 -0.16
CA GLY A 53 -1.89 11.73 -0.33
C GLY A 53 -2.11 13.25 -0.30
N GLU A 54 -1.08 14.07 -0.03
CA GLU A 54 -1.25 15.53 0.04
C GLU A 54 -1.57 16.16 -1.32
N ALA A 55 -0.87 15.74 -2.37
CA ALA A 55 -1.03 16.28 -3.73
C ALA A 55 -2.06 15.48 -4.56
N GLU A 56 -2.08 14.16 -4.41
CA GLU A 56 -2.97 13.26 -5.12
C GLU A 56 -3.44 12.14 -4.17
N PRO A 57 -4.75 11.87 -4.04
CA PRO A 57 -5.25 10.82 -3.16
C PRO A 57 -4.68 9.44 -3.49
N VAL A 58 -4.35 8.68 -2.44
CA VAL A 58 -3.82 7.32 -2.55
C VAL A 58 -4.59 6.34 -1.68
N ILE A 59 -4.73 5.10 -2.14
CA ILE A 59 -5.22 3.97 -1.36
C ILE A 59 -4.08 3.45 -0.47
N PRO A 60 -4.23 3.46 0.86
CA PRO A 60 -3.16 3.06 1.76
C PRO A 60 -2.90 1.55 1.68
N PRO A 61 -1.67 1.07 1.96
CA PRO A 61 -1.34 -0.35 1.98
C PRO A 61 -2.20 -1.19 2.93
N SER A 62 -2.75 -0.58 3.99
CA SER A 62 -3.70 -1.24 4.91
C SER A 62 -5.03 -1.60 4.25
N GLU A 63 -5.38 -1.00 3.12
CA GLU A 63 -6.60 -1.26 2.37
C GLU A 63 -6.36 -2.10 1.11
N TRP A 64 -5.13 -2.51 0.82
CA TRP A 64 -4.82 -3.26 -0.41
C TRP A 64 -5.43 -4.66 -0.46
N ILE A 65 -5.69 -5.28 0.70
CA ILE A 65 -6.38 -6.58 0.76
C ILE A 65 -7.86 -6.39 0.42
N ASP A 66 -8.55 -5.44 1.07
CA ASP A 66 -9.92 -5.08 0.73
C ASP A 66 -10.06 -4.65 -0.75
N PHE A 67 -9.03 -3.99 -1.28
CA PHE A 67 -8.95 -3.63 -2.69
C PHE A 67 -8.91 -4.87 -3.58
N ALA A 68 -8.07 -5.86 -3.26
CA ALA A 68 -8.00 -7.11 -4.00
C ALA A 68 -9.36 -7.83 -4.01
N GLU A 69 -10.02 -7.90 -2.86
CA GLU A 69 -11.32 -8.58 -2.72
C GLU A 69 -12.46 -7.88 -3.47
N ALA A 70 -12.37 -6.56 -3.66
CA ALA A 70 -13.41 -5.77 -4.32
C ALA A 70 -13.41 -5.87 -5.87
N HIS A 71 -12.44 -6.55 -6.47
CA HIS A 71 -12.29 -6.63 -7.93
C HIS A 71 -12.37 -8.07 -8.46
N ALA A 72 -12.94 -8.21 -9.66
CA ALA A 72 -12.98 -9.47 -10.38
C ALA A 72 -11.74 -9.59 -11.29
N TRP A 73 -10.67 -10.17 -10.75
CA TRP A 73 -9.42 -10.44 -11.48
C TRP A 73 -9.57 -11.66 -12.40
N ALA A 74 -8.81 -11.68 -13.49
CA ALA A 74 -8.64 -12.89 -14.31
C ALA A 74 -7.74 -13.92 -13.60
N ASP A 75 -6.72 -13.47 -12.86
CA ASP A 75 -5.83 -14.30 -12.04
C ASP A 75 -5.81 -13.78 -10.59
N GLY A 76 -6.91 -14.02 -9.89
CA GLY A 76 -7.17 -13.47 -8.55
C GLY A 76 -6.16 -13.88 -7.49
N ASP A 77 -5.74 -15.14 -7.48
CA ASP A 77 -4.78 -15.65 -6.50
C ASP A 77 -3.44 -14.91 -6.62
N ARG A 78 -2.94 -14.73 -7.86
CA ARG A 78 -1.67 -14.02 -8.09
C ARG A 78 -1.72 -12.57 -7.64
N VAL A 79 -2.82 -11.86 -7.96
CA VAL A 79 -2.98 -10.44 -7.59
C VAL A 79 -3.13 -10.30 -6.07
N PHE A 80 -3.92 -11.17 -5.45
CA PHE A 80 -4.12 -11.20 -4.01
C PHE A 80 -2.79 -11.46 -3.27
N ASP A 81 -2.04 -12.49 -3.66
CA ASP A 81 -0.75 -12.83 -3.06
C ASP A 81 0.25 -11.67 -3.19
N ALA A 82 0.27 -10.99 -4.34
CA ALA A 82 1.13 -9.82 -4.54
C ALA A 82 0.76 -8.67 -3.59
N LEU A 83 -0.53 -8.32 -3.47
CA LEU A 83 -0.98 -7.24 -2.59
C LEU A 83 -0.79 -7.57 -1.10
N VAL A 84 -0.93 -8.84 -0.70
CA VAL A 84 -0.58 -9.33 0.64
C VAL A 84 0.92 -9.21 0.90
N ALA A 85 1.75 -9.62 -0.05
CA ALA A 85 3.21 -9.52 0.08
C ALA A 85 3.65 -8.06 0.20
N LEU A 86 3.10 -7.17 -0.64
CA LEU A 86 3.42 -5.75 -0.65
C LEU A 86 2.97 -5.05 0.63
N SER A 87 1.74 -5.29 1.11
CA SER A 87 1.24 -4.71 2.37
C SER A 87 2.07 -5.14 3.58
N SER A 88 2.71 -6.31 3.52
CA SER A 88 3.62 -6.79 4.55
C SER A 88 4.97 -6.06 4.59
N LEU A 89 5.32 -5.28 3.56
CA LEU A 89 6.55 -4.47 3.52
C LEU A 89 6.47 -3.20 4.36
N VAL A 90 5.26 -2.79 4.78
CA VAL A 90 5.05 -1.55 5.52
C VAL A 90 5.87 -1.56 6.81
N PRO A 91 6.77 -0.58 7.02
CA PRO A 91 7.54 -0.49 8.24
C PRO A 91 6.61 -0.41 9.45
N ARG A 92 6.82 -1.31 10.41
CA ARG A 92 6.14 -1.19 11.70
C ARG A 92 6.66 0.06 12.39
N ALA A 93 5.76 0.93 12.81
CA ALA A 93 6.10 2.06 13.66
C ALA A 93 6.99 1.54 14.80
N ARG A 94 8.25 2.00 14.83
CA ARG A 94 9.19 1.64 15.89
C ARG A 94 8.55 2.11 17.19
N THR A 95 7.97 1.19 17.96
CA THR A 95 7.54 1.50 19.32
C THR A 95 8.76 2.09 20.00
N LYS A 96 8.69 3.34 20.47
CA LYS A 96 9.73 3.95 21.29
C LYS A 96 9.80 3.20 22.63
N ALA A 97 10.33 1.99 22.62
CA ALA A 97 10.68 1.24 23.80
C ALA A 97 12.09 1.70 24.21
N GLY A 98 12.17 2.60 25.19
CA GLY A 98 13.45 2.92 25.83
C GLY A 98 13.66 4.32 26.38
N ALA A 99 12.69 5.24 26.30
CA ALA A 99 12.81 6.54 26.97
C ALA A 99 12.01 6.53 28.29
N GLY A 100 12.55 5.90 29.34
CA GLY A 100 11.90 6.01 30.66
C GLY A 100 12.32 5.04 31.78
N ALA A 101 13.23 4.10 31.56
CA ALA A 101 13.76 3.32 32.69
C ALA A 101 14.80 4.16 33.45
N LYS A 102 14.37 4.87 34.49
CA LYS A 102 15.29 5.46 35.47
C LYS A 102 16.11 4.33 36.11
N PRO A 103 17.45 4.45 36.20
CA PRO A 103 18.25 3.47 36.92
C PRO A 103 17.86 3.51 38.40
N VAL A 104 17.46 2.35 38.94
CA VAL A 104 17.28 2.16 40.39
C VAL A 104 18.68 1.99 41.00
N PRO A 105 19.10 2.81 41.97
CA PRO A 105 20.38 2.60 42.63
C PRO A 105 20.31 1.35 43.50
N VAL A 106 21.15 0.36 43.21
CA VAL A 106 21.37 -0.80 44.07
C VAL A 106 22.19 -0.33 45.28
N LEU A 107 21.55 -0.26 46.45
CA LEU A 107 22.26 -0.11 47.73
C LEU A 107 22.87 -1.46 48.10
N VAL A 108 24.20 -1.50 48.24
CA VAL A 108 24.96 -2.64 48.75
C VAL A 108 25.07 -2.50 50.27
N PRO A 109 24.71 -3.51 51.08
CA PRO A 109 24.93 -3.46 52.52
C PRO A 109 26.37 -3.82 52.89
N VAL A 110 26.88 -3.17 53.95
CA VAL A 110 28.18 -3.37 54.60
C VAL A 110 28.17 -4.63 55.46
#